data_AF-A0A832Q7Q7-F1
#
_entry.id   AF-A0A832Q7Q7-F1
#
_cell.length_a   1.000
_cell.length_b   1.000
_cell.length_c   1.000
_cell.angle_alpha   90.00
_cell.angle_beta   90.00
_cell.angle_gamma   90.00
#
_symmetry.space_group_name_H-M   'P 1'
#
loop_
_entity.id
_entity.type
_entity.pdbx_description
1 polymer ?
#
loop_
_entity_poly.entity_id
_entity_poly.type
_entity_poly.pdbx_seq_one_letter_code
_entity_poly.pdbx_strand_id
1 'polypeptide(L)'
;MQAPKNGFFYILDRATGELLSAREFVPNFWASHIDMLTGRPVLNPHADFGEETVLISPAAGGGHNWEPMSYSPLTGLVYFTVQEDWLTYSLASDFTPQRFRSNAGWGFEGDPHRRSDNTRAMAERRHAWLTAWDPVRQQEVWRVDHSTVGSGGTLATAGNLVVQGNVDKDFVIYRADNGEKLWSSAIQTIALAGPISYEVDGEQYIAVNAGWGGGRAIVARSTGENFDVAPARVLVFKLGGTAELPAFEEAVAMPPQPPALRASEDQIERGAQLYTQTCALCHGQNALGGQKDLRFMSQETHNNFVDIVLKGTLEDKGMASFADVLNEAQVQDIHGYLISRAHEAWGQEFNEE
;
A
#
# COMPACT_ATOMS: atom_id res chain seq x y z
N MET A 1 -11.37 -8.14 20.79
CA MET A 1 -10.61 -8.96 19.83
C MET A 1 -9.95 -8.03 18.84
N GLN A 2 -8.67 -8.20 18.55
CA GLN A 2 -7.95 -7.29 17.68
C GLN A 2 -6.79 -8.00 16.98
N ALA A 3 -6.66 -7.79 15.67
CA ALA A 3 -5.46 -8.11 14.89
C ALA A 3 -4.77 -6.78 14.53
N PRO A 4 -3.78 -6.29 15.28
CA PRO A 4 -3.07 -5.07 14.95
C PRO A 4 -1.87 -5.36 14.05
N LYS A 5 -1.19 -4.30 13.60
CA LYS A 5 0.00 -4.37 12.75
C LYS A 5 1.10 -5.30 13.25
N ASN A 6 1.23 -5.46 14.56
CA ASN A 6 2.35 -6.16 15.18
C ASN A 6 2.32 -7.69 15.01
N GLY A 7 1.27 -8.26 14.40
CA GLY A 7 1.21 -9.67 14.03
C GLY A 7 0.68 -10.62 15.09
N PHE A 8 0.24 -10.14 16.26
CA PHE A 8 -0.40 -10.96 17.29
C PHE A 8 -1.91 -10.70 17.36
N PHE A 9 -2.74 -11.74 17.47
CA PHE A 9 -4.18 -11.63 17.65
C PHE A 9 -4.53 -11.59 19.13
N TYR A 10 -5.07 -10.48 19.61
CA TYR A 10 -5.36 -10.28 21.03
C TYR A 10 -6.82 -10.53 21.37
N ILE A 11 -7.05 -11.24 22.47
CA ILE A 11 -8.33 -11.29 23.19
C ILE A 11 -8.14 -10.61 24.53
N LEU A 12 -8.92 -9.57 24.78
CA LEU A 12 -8.93 -8.82 26.02
C LEU A 12 -10.34 -8.89 26.64
N ASP A 13 -10.41 -8.93 27.96
CA ASP A 13 -11.65 -8.61 28.65
C ASP A 13 -11.94 -7.12 28.46
N ARG A 14 -13.07 -6.79 27.84
CA ARG A 14 -13.43 -5.40 27.51
C ARG A 14 -13.79 -4.56 28.73
N ALA A 15 -14.14 -5.18 29.86
CA ALA A 15 -14.54 -4.51 31.09
C ALA A 15 -13.33 -4.19 31.98
N THR A 16 -12.32 -5.05 31.99
CA THR A 16 -11.14 -4.91 32.86
C THR A 16 -9.85 -4.55 32.13
N GLY A 17 -9.77 -4.84 30.83
CA GLY A 17 -8.53 -4.76 30.05
C GLY A 17 -7.58 -5.95 30.24
N GLU A 18 -8.00 -6.99 30.98
CA GLU A 18 -7.20 -8.20 31.19
C GLU A 18 -6.88 -8.90 29.87
N LEU A 19 -5.61 -9.30 29.70
CA LEU A 19 -5.17 -10.11 28.57
C LEU A 19 -5.62 -11.57 28.75
N LEU A 20 -6.51 -12.03 27.88
CA LEU A 20 -7.02 -13.41 27.91
C LEU A 20 -6.19 -14.34 27.02
N SER A 21 -5.77 -13.87 25.84
CA SER A 21 -4.85 -14.61 24.97
C SER A 21 -4.19 -13.71 23.92
N ALA A 22 -3.00 -14.10 23.47
CA ALA A 22 -2.33 -13.52 22.32
C ALA A 22 -1.49 -14.57 21.56
N ARG A 23 -1.74 -14.74 20.26
CA ARG A 23 -0.96 -15.62 19.36
C ARG A 23 -0.63 -14.94 18.06
N GLU A 24 0.50 -15.29 17.46
CA GLU A 24 0.85 -14.79 16.13
C GLU A 24 -0.15 -15.27 15.09
N PHE A 25 -0.57 -14.38 14.18
CA PHE A 25 -1.40 -14.72 13.01
C PHE A 25 -0.63 -14.58 11.69
N VAL A 26 0.61 -14.10 11.76
CA VAL A 26 1.56 -13.90 10.66
C VAL A 26 2.96 -14.07 11.24
N PRO A 27 3.97 -14.52 10.47
CA PRO A 27 5.33 -14.64 10.96
C PRO A 27 5.83 -13.37 11.66
N ASN A 28 6.44 -13.53 12.83
CA ASN A 28 6.83 -12.43 13.69
C ASN A 28 8.32 -12.44 14.01
N PHE A 29 9.01 -11.36 13.68
CA PHE A 29 10.46 -11.24 13.87
C PHE A 29 10.84 -10.18 14.88
N TRP A 30 9.91 -9.33 15.34
CA TRP A 30 10.19 -8.31 16.36
C TRP A 30 9.99 -8.80 17.80
N ALA A 31 9.10 -9.78 18.01
CA ALA A 31 8.91 -10.43 19.30
C ALA A 31 8.61 -11.91 19.10
N SER A 32 9.10 -12.74 20.03
CA SER A 32 8.90 -14.19 19.98
C SER A 32 7.51 -14.63 20.44
N HIS A 33 6.95 -13.93 21.42
CA HIS A 33 5.61 -14.16 21.96
C HIS A 33 5.19 -13.00 22.88
N ILE A 34 3.95 -13.02 23.35
CA ILE A 34 3.46 -12.21 24.47
C ILE A 34 3.55 -13.05 25.75
N ASP A 35 4.27 -12.56 26.75
CA ASP A 35 4.31 -13.19 28.07
C ASP A 35 2.95 -13.00 28.75
N MET A 36 2.24 -14.11 28.97
CA MET A 36 0.89 -14.10 29.53
C MET A 36 0.84 -13.72 31.02
N LEU A 37 1.96 -13.78 31.75
CA LEU A 37 2.01 -13.32 33.14
C LEU A 37 2.08 -11.79 33.22
N THR A 38 2.78 -11.16 32.28
CA THR A 38 3.04 -9.71 32.32
C THR A 38 2.24 -8.92 31.28
N GLY A 39 1.71 -9.58 30.26
CA GLY A 39 1.08 -8.98 29.08
C GLY A 39 2.06 -8.28 28.13
N ARG A 40 3.38 -8.47 28.32
CA ARG A 40 4.41 -7.76 27.55
C ARG A 40 4.96 -8.62 26.42
N PRO A 41 5.31 -8.04 25.26
CA PRO A 41 6.03 -8.76 24.22
C PRO A 41 7.44 -9.11 24.70
N VAL A 42 7.87 -10.34 24.42
CA VAL A 42 9.25 -10.80 24.61
C VAL A 42 10.02 -10.50 23.32
N LEU A 43 10.73 -9.36 23.34
CA LEU A 43 11.43 -8.82 22.19
C LEU A 43 12.49 -9.77 21.64
N ASN A 44 12.60 -9.81 20.31
CA ASN A 44 13.72 -10.42 19.64
C ASN A 44 14.87 -9.41 19.59
N PRO A 45 16.08 -9.71 20.11
CA PRO A 45 17.22 -8.81 20.04
C PRO A 45 17.58 -8.36 18.62
N HIS A 46 17.27 -9.17 17.59
CA HIS A 46 17.49 -8.80 16.19
C HIS A 46 16.66 -7.58 15.74
N ALA A 47 15.55 -7.29 16.42
CA ALA A 47 14.67 -6.17 16.10
C ALA A 47 14.99 -4.88 16.86
N ASP A 48 15.93 -4.92 17.80
CA ASP A 48 16.51 -3.74 18.45
C ASP A 48 17.67 -3.23 17.58
N PHE A 49 17.33 -2.63 16.44
CA PHE A 49 18.30 -2.23 15.43
C PHE A 49 18.91 -0.86 15.73
N GLY A 50 20.23 -0.76 15.56
CA GLY A 50 20.96 0.50 15.49
C GLY A 50 21.14 0.94 14.03
N GLU A 51 22.36 1.33 13.67
CA GLU A 51 22.74 1.63 12.28
C GLU A 51 22.86 0.37 11.41
N GLU A 52 22.86 -0.83 12.01
CA GLU A 52 22.87 -2.09 11.25
C GLU A 52 21.55 -2.27 10.49
N THR A 53 21.68 -2.58 9.20
CA THR A 53 20.58 -2.96 8.31
C THR A 53 20.00 -4.32 8.72
N VAL A 54 18.76 -4.33 9.21
CA VAL A 54 18.01 -5.55 9.55
C VAL A 54 16.75 -5.70 8.70
N LEU A 55 16.25 -6.93 8.58
CA LEU A 55 15.01 -7.23 7.86
C LEU A 55 13.95 -7.72 8.87
N ILE A 56 12.85 -6.98 9.00
CA ILE A 56 11.84 -7.22 10.04
C ILE A 56 10.46 -7.47 9.41
N SER A 57 9.73 -8.41 10.00
CA SER A 57 8.31 -8.68 9.77
C SER A 57 7.54 -8.69 11.10
N PRO A 58 6.29 -8.19 11.15
CA PRO A 58 5.62 -7.50 10.04
C PRO A 58 6.25 -6.14 9.70
N ALA A 59 6.16 -5.75 8.42
CA ALA A 59 6.59 -4.44 7.94
C ALA A 59 5.76 -3.28 8.54
N ALA A 60 6.06 -2.02 8.15
CA ALA A 60 5.27 -0.84 8.56
C ALA A 60 3.78 -0.89 8.14
N GLY A 61 3.48 -1.67 7.10
CA GLY A 61 2.11 -2.03 6.68
C GLY A 61 1.40 -2.94 7.68
N GLY A 62 2.16 -3.69 8.49
CA GLY A 62 1.68 -4.60 9.52
C GLY A 62 1.16 -5.93 8.99
N GLY A 63 0.94 -6.87 9.92
CA GLY A 63 0.26 -8.13 9.61
C GLY A 63 -1.20 -7.93 9.21
N HIS A 64 -1.83 -6.89 9.77
CA HIS A 64 -3.16 -6.39 9.44
C HIS A 64 -3.17 -4.89 9.71
N ASN A 65 -3.83 -4.09 8.86
CA ASN A 65 -3.79 -2.64 8.94
C ASN A 65 -5.17 -2.06 9.31
N TRP A 66 -5.73 -1.19 8.46
CA TRP A 66 -6.94 -0.43 8.76
C TRP A 66 -8.18 -1.07 8.12
N GLU A 67 -7.99 -2.04 7.22
CA GLU A 67 -9.05 -2.72 6.50
C GLU A 67 -9.96 -3.44 7.51
N PRO A 68 -11.27 -3.14 7.58
CA PRO A 68 -12.12 -3.69 8.64
C PRO A 68 -12.13 -5.23 8.70
N MET A 69 -11.90 -5.77 9.89
CA MET A 69 -12.20 -7.17 10.23
C MET A 69 -13.70 -7.36 10.51
N SER A 70 -14.21 -8.57 10.29
CA SER A 70 -15.60 -8.93 10.63
C SER A 70 -15.65 -10.19 11.49
N TYR A 71 -16.70 -10.34 12.30
CA TYR A 71 -16.91 -11.51 13.14
C TYR A 71 -18.28 -12.10 12.86
N SER A 72 -18.36 -13.43 12.75
CA SER A 72 -19.64 -14.14 12.63
C SER A 72 -19.95 -14.89 13.94
N PRO A 73 -21.01 -14.50 14.67
CA PRO A 73 -21.50 -15.28 15.80
C PRO A 73 -21.95 -16.70 15.43
N LEU A 74 -22.32 -16.92 14.16
CA LEU A 74 -22.76 -18.23 13.66
C LEU A 74 -21.60 -19.24 13.62
N THR A 75 -20.43 -18.82 13.13
CA THR A 75 -19.26 -19.70 13.00
C THR A 75 -18.29 -19.54 14.17
N GLY A 76 -18.37 -18.44 14.92
CA GLY A 76 -17.41 -18.07 15.95
C GLY A 76 -16.07 -17.56 15.39
N LEU A 77 -15.97 -17.30 14.09
CA LEU A 77 -14.73 -16.92 13.42
C LEU A 77 -14.63 -15.42 13.15
N VAL A 78 -13.40 -14.93 13.10
CA VAL A 78 -13.03 -13.57 12.72
C VAL A 78 -12.35 -13.59 11.35
N TYR A 79 -12.81 -12.75 10.42
CA TYR A 79 -12.30 -12.68 9.04
C TYR A 79 -11.57 -11.36 8.83
N PHE A 80 -10.36 -11.44 8.26
CA PHE A 80 -9.56 -10.26 7.96
C PHE A 80 -8.45 -10.58 6.96
N THR A 81 -7.97 -9.53 6.28
CA THR A 81 -6.81 -9.62 5.40
C THR A 81 -5.54 -9.69 6.25
N VAL A 82 -4.74 -10.73 6.04
CA VAL A 82 -3.38 -10.86 6.56
C VAL A 82 -2.38 -10.49 5.47
N GLN A 83 -1.34 -9.78 5.85
CA GLN A 83 -0.25 -9.35 4.98
C GLN A 83 1.07 -9.79 5.62
N GLU A 84 1.71 -10.79 5.05
CA GLU A 84 3.12 -11.08 5.32
C GLU A 84 3.96 -10.18 4.42
N ASP A 85 4.40 -9.06 4.99
CA ASP A 85 5.28 -8.12 4.31
C ASP A 85 6.50 -7.85 5.19
N TRP A 86 7.61 -7.54 4.53
CA TRP A 86 8.91 -7.38 5.16
C TRP A 86 9.46 -6.00 4.82
N LEU A 87 10.16 -5.39 5.77
CA LEU A 87 10.81 -4.10 5.53
C LEU A 87 12.21 -4.09 6.11
N THR A 88 13.10 -3.40 5.42
CA THR A 88 14.46 -3.14 5.89
C THR A 88 14.46 -1.94 6.82
N TYR A 89 15.10 -2.07 7.98
CA TYR A 89 15.27 -1.01 8.96
C TYR A 89 16.74 -0.79 9.29
N SER A 90 17.11 0.48 9.46
CA SER A 90 18.39 0.97 10.00
C SER A 90 18.19 2.40 10.48
N LEU A 91 18.86 2.80 11.56
CA LEU A 91 18.94 4.20 11.97
C LEU A 91 19.89 4.98 11.04
N ALA A 92 19.54 6.22 10.76
CA ALA A 92 20.44 7.15 10.07
C ALA A 92 21.39 7.79 11.09
N SER A 93 22.69 7.66 10.88
CA SER A 93 23.74 7.95 11.87
C SER A 93 23.91 9.45 12.17
N ASP A 94 23.59 10.32 11.22
CA ASP A 94 23.70 11.79 11.31
C ASP A 94 22.35 12.50 11.12
N PHE A 95 21.25 11.80 11.39
CA PHE A 95 19.91 12.33 11.18
C PHE A 95 19.66 13.63 11.96
N THR A 96 19.38 14.69 11.20
CA THR A 96 18.90 15.96 11.74
C THR A 96 17.51 16.24 11.18
N PRO A 97 16.48 16.45 12.03
CA PRO A 97 15.15 16.78 11.54
C PRO A 97 15.16 18.03 10.66
N GLN A 98 14.48 17.96 9.52
CA GLN A 98 14.31 19.07 8.59
C GLN A 98 12.83 19.33 8.36
N ARG A 99 12.44 20.61 8.32
CA ARG A 99 11.06 21.01 8.05
C ARG A 99 10.65 20.47 6.67
N PHE A 100 9.44 19.91 6.57
CA PHE A 100 8.88 19.32 5.35
C PHE A 100 9.63 18.12 4.76
N ARG A 101 10.50 17.46 5.54
CA ARG A 101 11.11 16.17 5.19
C ARG A 101 10.52 15.04 6.04
N SER A 102 10.77 13.80 5.62
CA SER A 102 10.58 12.65 6.52
C SER A 102 11.49 12.83 7.71
N ASN A 103 10.90 12.98 8.89
CA ASN A 103 11.63 13.16 10.15
C ASN A 103 11.68 11.88 10.97
N ALA A 104 11.66 10.74 10.28
CA ALA A 104 11.58 9.43 10.88
C ALA A 104 12.87 9.05 11.63
N GLY A 105 14.04 9.53 11.17
CA GLY A 105 15.34 9.17 11.73
C GLY A 105 15.75 7.72 11.53
N TRP A 106 14.92 6.95 10.84
CA TRP A 106 15.18 5.61 10.34
C TRP A 106 14.92 5.61 8.83
N GLY A 107 15.68 4.81 8.11
CA GLY A 107 15.62 4.81 6.66
C GLY A 107 16.70 3.93 6.06
N PHE A 108 16.58 3.70 4.75
CA PHE A 108 17.41 2.83 3.94
C PHE A 108 18.86 3.33 3.78
N GLU A 109 19.54 3.83 4.81
CA GLU A 109 20.89 4.40 4.70
C GLU A 109 22.01 3.43 5.12
N GLY A 110 21.66 2.23 5.58
CA GLY A 110 22.62 1.18 5.85
C GLY A 110 23.25 0.56 4.59
N ASP A 111 24.05 -0.49 4.78
CA ASP A 111 24.88 -1.13 3.76
C ASP A 111 24.12 -1.37 2.42
N PRO A 112 24.59 -0.81 1.28
CA PRO A 112 23.91 -0.93 -0.02
C PRO A 112 23.73 -2.37 -0.53
N HIS A 113 24.70 -3.25 -0.27
CA HIS A 113 24.62 -4.65 -0.69
C HIS A 113 23.55 -5.39 0.12
N ARG A 114 23.52 -5.20 1.44
CA ARG A 114 22.47 -5.75 2.31
C ARG A 114 21.10 -5.22 1.95
N ARG A 115 20.97 -3.94 1.57
CA ARG A 115 19.70 -3.38 1.08
C ARG A 115 19.24 -4.07 -0.20
N SER A 116 20.15 -4.33 -1.14
CA SER A 116 19.84 -5.04 -2.38
C SER A 116 19.39 -6.48 -2.11
N ASP A 117 20.13 -7.21 -1.26
CA ASP A 117 19.79 -8.57 -0.84
C ASP A 117 18.43 -8.63 -0.13
N ASN A 118 18.20 -7.71 0.81
CA ASN A 118 16.92 -7.59 1.51
C ASN A 118 15.78 -7.26 0.56
N THR A 119 15.98 -6.41 -0.44
CA THR A 119 14.95 -6.08 -1.43
C THR A 119 14.49 -7.32 -2.20
N ARG A 120 15.44 -8.18 -2.62
CA ARG A 120 15.11 -9.46 -3.24
C ARG A 120 14.36 -10.38 -2.28
N ALA A 121 14.86 -10.52 -1.04
CA ALA A 121 14.21 -11.35 -0.02
C ALA A 121 12.79 -10.87 0.33
N MET A 122 12.55 -9.56 0.34
CA MET A 122 11.22 -8.96 0.56
C MET A 122 10.25 -9.38 -0.55
N ALA A 123 10.68 -9.34 -1.81
CA ALA A 123 9.84 -9.71 -2.95
C ALA A 123 9.47 -11.21 -2.92
N GLU A 124 10.40 -12.08 -2.54
CA GLU A 124 10.19 -13.53 -2.48
C GLU A 124 9.30 -13.97 -1.29
N ARG A 125 9.26 -13.18 -0.21
CA ARG A 125 8.55 -13.51 1.04
C ARG A 125 7.24 -12.77 1.22
N ARG A 126 6.82 -11.98 0.22
CA ARG A 126 5.58 -11.21 0.30
C ARG A 126 4.39 -12.11 -0.01
N HIS A 127 3.54 -12.30 0.98
CA HIS A 127 2.31 -13.07 0.84
C HIS A 127 1.14 -12.30 1.46
N ALA A 128 -0.06 -12.52 0.94
CA ALA A 128 -1.28 -11.96 1.51
C ALA A 128 -2.43 -12.94 1.34
N TRP A 129 -3.36 -12.93 2.29
CA TRP A 129 -4.51 -13.82 2.25
C TRP A 129 -5.66 -13.26 3.08
N LEU A 130 -6.88 -13.67 2.76
CA LEU A 130 -8.02 -13.60 3.66
C LEU A 130 -7.91 -14.78 4.63
N THR A 131 -7.87 -14.52 5.94
CA THR A 131 -7.89 -15.58 6.97
C THR A 131 -9.26 -15.65 7.63
N ALA A 132 -9.66 -16.86 8.03
CA ALA A 132 -10.66 -17.07 9.06
C ALA A 132 -9.99 -17.60 10.32
N TRP A 133 -9.98 -16.75 11.34
CA TRP A 133 -9.33 -17.00 12.60
C TRP A 133 -10.33 -17.44 13.67
N ASP A 134 -10.02 -18.51 14.38
CA ASP A 134 -10.74 -18.91 15.58
C ASP A 134 -10.16 -18.14 16.78
N PRO A 135 -10.88 -17.16 17.35
CA PRO A 135 -10.38 -16.34 18.45
C PRO A 135 -10.23 -17.13 19.75
N VAL A 136 -10.93 -18.25 19.93
CA VAL A 136 -10.89 -19.10 21.13
C VAL A 136 -9.71 -20.07 21.05
N ARG A 137 -9.56 -20.76 19.91
CA ARG A 137 -8.43 -21.68 19.67
C ARG A 137 -7.14 -20.95 19.32
N GLN A 138 -7.22 -19.67 18.96
CA GLN A 138 -6.09 -18.83 18.55
C GLN A 138 -5.32 -19.44 17.38
N GLN A 139 -6.07 -19.87 16.34
CA GLN A 139 -5.49 -20.46 15.15
C GLN A 139 -6.34 -20.15 13.92
N GLU A 140 -5.71 -20.25 12.76
CA GLU A 140 -6.41 -20.21 11.48
C GLU A 140 -7.25 -21.49 11.27
N VAL A 141 -8.46 -21.30 10.76
CA VAL A 141 -9.37 -22.39 10.36
C VAL A 141 -9.30 -22.64 8.87
N TRP A 142 -9.27 -21.57 8.07
CA TRP A 142 -9.07 -21.61 6.63
C TRP A 142 -8.48 -20.29 6.14
N ARG A 143 -7.88 -20.30 4.95
CA ARG A 143 -7.42 -19.10 4.24
C ARG A 143 -7.76 -19.13 2.76
N VAL A 144 -7.78 -17.94 2.15
CA VAL A 144 -7.82 -17.74 0.70
C VAL A 144 -6.67 -16.83 0.31
N ASP A 145 -5.72 -17.34 -0.46
CA ASP A 145 -4.55 -16.59 -0.90
C ASP A 145 -4.93 -15.47 -1.89
N HIS A 146 -4.17 -14.38 -1.82
CA HIS A 146 -4.24 -13.25 -2.74
C HIS A 146 -2.93 -13.13 -3.52
N SER A 147 -2.98 -12.56 -4.71
CA SER A 147 -1.78 -12.38 -5.55
C SER A 147 -0.73 -11.48 -4.90
N THR A 148 -1.14 -10.51 -4.08
CA THR A 148 -0.26 -9.60 -3.34
C THR A 148 -1.01 -8.88 -2.21
N VAL A 149 -0.30 -8.04 -1.46
CA VAL A 149 -0.88 -7.18 -0.40
C VAL A 149 -1.77 -6.08 -0.99
N GLY A 150 -2.85 -5.73 -0.29
CA GLY A 150 -3.75 -4.64 -0.70
C GLY A 150 -5.23 -4.99 -0.84
N SER A 151 -5.65 -6.21 -0.47
CA SER A 151 -7.07 -6.55 -0.35
C SER A 151 -7.74 -5.77 0.78
N GLY A 152 -9.02 -5.46 0.63
CA GLY A 152 -9.78 -4.63 1.55
C GLY A 152 -10.39 -5.37 2.74
N GLY A 153 -11.27 -4.65 3.44
CA GLY A 153 -11.99 -5.15 4.59
C GLY A 153 -13.05 -6.20 4.27
N THR A 154 -13.62 -6.78 5.31
CA THR A 154 -14.57 -7.90 5.20
C THR A 154 -15.92 -7.57 5.82
N LEU A 155 -16.95 -8.27 5.34
CA LEU A 155 -18.30 -8.28 5.92
C LEU A 155 -18.76 -9.71 6.12
N ALA A 156 -19.14 -10.09 7.34
CA ALA A 156 -19.79 -11.35 7.63
C ALA A 156 -21.31 -11.18 7.77
N THR A 157 -22.10 -12.13 7.26
CA THR A 157 -23.57 -12.08 7.34
C THR A 157 -24.17 -13.34 7.98
N ALA A 158 -25.41 -13.23 8.46
CA ALA A 158 -26.16 -14.37 9.01
C ALA A 158 -26.47 -15.46 7.96
N GLY A 159 -26.30 -15.19 6.67
CA GLY A 159 -26.44 -16.15 5.58
C GLY A 159 -25.26 -17.11 5.41
N ASN A 160 -24.36 -17.18 6.41
CA ASN A 160 -23.08 -17.91 6.32
C ASN A 160 -22.19 -17.43 5.16
N LEU A 161 -22.11 -16.12 4.98
CA LEU A 161 -21.30 -15.48 3.94
C LEU A 161 -20.24 -14.56 4.54
N VAL A 162 -19.09 -14.50 3.87
CA VAL A 162 -18.06 -13.47 4.04
C VAL A 162 -17.84 -12.77 2.71
N VAL A 163 -17.84 -11.45 2.71
CA VAL A 163 -17.72 -10.62 1.51
C VAL A 163 -16.47 -9.77 1.59
N GLN A 164 -15.71 -9.67 0.51
CA GLN A 164 -14.47 -8.91 0.44
C GLN A 164 -14.26 -8.34 -0.96
N GLY A 165 -13.73 -7.12 -1.06
CA GLY A 165 -13.05 -6.64 -2.27
C GLY A 165 -11.57 -6.96 -2.19
N ASN A 166 -11.02 -7.70 -3.16
CA ASN A 166 -9.63 -8.16 -3.12
C ASN A 166 -8.70 -7.34 -4.04
N VAL A 167 -7.40 -7.58 -3.89
CA VAL A 167 -6.33 -6.94 -4.67
C VAL A 167 -6.39 -7.28 -6.17
N ASP A 168 -7.04 -8.38 -6.52
CA ASP A 168 -7.22 -8.86 -7.91
C ASP A 168 -8.34 -8.11 -8.64
N LYS A 169 -8.89 -7.05 -8.03
CA LYS A 169 -9.99 -6.23 -8.54
C LYS A 169 -11.31 -7.00 -8.65
N ASP A 170 -11.50 -7.99 -7.78
CA ASP A 170 -12.76 -8.73 -7.65
C ASP A 170 -13.50 -8.36 -6.35
N PHE A 171 -14.82 -8.32 -6.45
CA PHE A 171 -15.73 -8.38 -5.31
C PHE A 171 -16.21 -9.82 -5.16
N VAL A 172 -15.88 -10.45 -4.03
CA VAL A 172 -16.01 -11.90 -3.85
C VAL A 172 -16.86 -12.22 -2.62
N ILE A 173 -17.71 -13.25 -2.76
CA ILE A 173 -18.51 -13.83 -1.69
C ILE A 173 -18.02 -15.26 -1.44
N TYR A 174 -17.61 -15.52 -0.21
CA TYR A 174 -17.15 -16.81 0.29
C TYR A 174 -18.14 -17.40 1.29
N ARG A 175 -18.18 -18.73 1.42
CA ARG A 175 -18.79 -19.39 2.58
C ARG A 175 -17.97 -19.10 3.83
N ALA A 176 -18.66 -18.70 4.90
CA ALA A 176 -18.02 -18.25 6.12
C ALA A 176 -17.32 -19.38 6.92
N ASP A 177 -17.80 -20.61 6.81
CA ASP A 177 -17.31 -21.76 7.58
C ASP A 177 -16.12 -22.49 6.93
N ASN A 178 -15.94 -22.38 5.61
CA ASN A 178 -14.89 -23.13 4.89
C ASN A 178 -14.12 -22.33 3.82
N GLY A 179 -14.44 -21.06 3.57
CA GLY A 179 -13.75 -20.23 2.59
C GLY A 179 -14.08 -20.55 1.12
N GLU A 180 -15.07 -21.40 0.84
CA GLU A 180 -15.46 -21.73 -0.52
C GLU A 180 -15.96 -20.49 -1.26
N LYS A 181 -15.35 -20.17 -2.41
CA LYS A 181 -15.80 -19.08 -3.27
C LYS A 181 -17.14 -19.44 -3.91
N LEU A 182 -18.19 -18.72 -3.55
CA LEU A 182 -19.54 -18.93 -4.08
C LEU A 182 -19.82 -18.06 -5.30
N TRP A 183 -19.30 -16.85 -5.31
CA TRP A 183 -19.56 -15.86 -6.35
C TRP A 183 -18.46 -14.81 -6.39
N SER A 184 -18.19 -14.27 -7.58
CA SER A 184 -17.27 -13.15 -7.77
C SER A 184 -17.71 -12.28 -8.95
N SER A 185 -17.35 -11.00 -8.92
CA SER A 185 -17.49 -10.07 -10.04
C SER A 185 -16.29 -9.13 -10.10
N ALA A 186 -15.74 -8.95 -11.30
CA ALA A 186 -14.70 -7.97 -11.54
C ALA A 186 -15.26 -6.55 -11.35
N ILE A 187 -14.59 -5.75 -10.51
CA ILE A 187 -15.01 -4.39 -10.15
C ILE A 187 -14.11 -3.30 -10.73
N GLN A 188 -13.16 -3.68 -11.60
CA GLN A 188 -12.23 -2.81 -12.34
C GLN A 188 -11.27 -1.97 -11.47
N THR A 189 -11.41 -1.98 -10.15
CA THR A 189 -10.57 -1.25 -9.20
C THR A 189 -10.43 -2.07 -7.92
N ILE A 190 -9.56 -1.66 -6.99
CA ILE A 190 -9.37 -2.36 -5.73
C ILE A 190 -10.25 -1.71 -4.66
N ALA A 191 -11.09 -2.48 -3.98
CA ALA A 191 -11.93 -1.98 -2.90
C ALA A 191 -11.28 -2.25 -1.54
N LEU A 192 -10.55 -1.25 -1.02
CA LEU A 192 -9.90 -1.32 0.29
C LEU A 192 -10.88 -1.22 1.47
N ALA A 193 -12.00 -0.51 1.27
CA ALA A 193 -13.02 -0.34 2.29
C ALA A 193 -13.71 -1.68 2.62
N GLY A 194 -14.21 -1.80 3.86
CA GLY A 194 -15.10 -2.90 4.23
C GLY A 194 -16.46 -2.77 3.52
N PRO A 195 -17.03 -3.85 2.97
CA PRO A 195 -18.39 -3.84 2.46
C PRO A 195 -19.42 -3.60 3.58
N ILE A 196 -20.58 -3.07 3.22
CA ILE A 196 -21.75 -2.97 4.09
C ILE A 196 -22.94 -3.70 3.48
N SER A 197 -23.90 -4.12 4.30
CA SER A 197 -25.19 -4.62 3.82
C SER A 197 -26.34 -3.90 4.51
N TYR A 198 -27.40 -3.66 3.75
CA TYR A 198 -28.59 -2.96 4.21
C TYR A 198 -29.83 -3.47 3.46
N GLU A 199 -31.00 -3.09 3.92
CA GLU A 199 -32.29 -3.43 3.31
C GLU A 199 -33.01 -2.16 2.87
N VAL A 200 -33.67 -2.23 1.71
CA VAL A 200 -34.61 -1.21 1.22
C VAL A 200 -35.86 -1.93 0.71
N ASP A 201 -37.03 -1.57 1.24
CA ASP A 201 -38.33 -2.14 0.84
C ASP A 201 -38.37 -3.67 0.83
N GLY A 202 -37.71 -4.31 1.80
CA GLY A 202 -37.65 -5.78 1.93
C GLY A 202 -36.64 -6.47 1.01
N GLU A 203 -35.82 -5.72 0.27
CA GLU A 203 -34.77 -6.25 -0.58
C GLU A 203 -33.38 -5.93 -0.01
N GLN A 204 -32.52 -6.95 0.08
CA GLN A 204 -31.17 -6.81 0.61
C GLN A 204 -30.19 -6.32 -0.47
N TYR A 205 -29.34 -5.38 -0.07
CA TYR A 205 -28.26 -4.83 -0.85
C TYR A 205 -26.93 -5.03 -0.12
N ILE A 206 -25.85 -5.15 -0.89
CA ILE A 206 -24.47 -5.09 -0.40
C ILE A 206 -23.75 -3.99 -1.17
N ALA A 207 -23.15 -3.04 -0.46
CA ALA A 207 -22.43 -1.93 -1.06
C ALA A 207 -20.97 -1.89 -0.63
N VAL A 208 -20.10 -1.37 -1.49
CA VAL A 208 -18.70 -1.14 -1.19
C VAL A 208 -18.23 0.15 -1.86
N ASN A 209 -17.41 0.93 -1.15
CA ASN A 209 -16.66 2.02 -1.75
C ASN A 209 -15.39 1.45 -2.39
N ALA A 210 -15.39 1.35 -3.72
CA ALA A 210 -14.33 0.75 -4.49
C ALA A 210 -13.40 1.83 -5.04
N GLY A 211 -12.12 1.78 -4.67
CA GLY A 211 -11.13 2.75 -5.09
C GLY A 211 -9.75 2.46 -4.48
N TRP A 212 -8.77 2.25 -5.35
CA TRP A 212 -7.39 2.03 -4.93
C TRP A 212 -6.77 3.31 -4.36
N GLY A 213 -6.28 3.25 -3.12
CA GLY A 213 -5.80 4.42 -2.41
C GLY A 213 -5.09 4.11 -1.09
N GLY A 214 -5.00 5.12 -0.23
CA GLY A 214 -4.34 5.00 1.08
C GLY A 214 -2.83 4.81 1.01
N GLY A 215 -2.22 4.56 2.17
CA GLY A 215 -0.76 4.43 2.28
C GLY A 215 -0.17 3.32 1.42
N ARG A 216 -0.89 2.21 1.21
CA ARG A 216 -0.43 1.10 0.36
C ARG A 216 -0.35 1.51 -1.11
N ALA A 217 -1.34 2.23 -1.63
CA ALA A 217 -1.30 2.70 -3.01
C ALA A 217 -0.14 3.69 -3.25
N ILE A 218 0.15 4.56 -2.28
CA ILE A 218 1.30 5.47 -2.35
C ILE A 218 2.60 4.67 -2.42
N VAL A 219 2.79 3.70 -1.53
CA VAL A 219 3.99 2.86 -1.51
C VAL A 219 4.12 2.05 -2.79
N ALA A 220 3.06 1.37 -3.23
CA ALA A 220 3.06 0.55 -4.45
C ALA A 220 3.45 1.38 -5.68
N ARG A 221 2.81 2.55 -5.86
CA ARG A 221 3.16 3.48 -6.95
C ARG A 221 4.60 3.99 -6.84
N SER A 222 5.09 4.22 -5.62
CA SER A 222 6.47 4.65 -5.40
C SER A 222 7.48 3.57 -5.79
N THR A 223 7.15 2.29 -5.63
CA THR A 223 8.03 1.16 -5.95
C THR A 223 7.83 0.61 -7.37
N GLY A 224 6.98 1.24 -8.19
CA GLY A 224 6.67 0.80 -9.54
C GLY A 224 5.65 -0.36 -9.61
N GLU A 225 5.07 -0.77 -8.49
CA GLU A 225 3.93 -1.68 -8.43
C GLU A 225 2.66 -0.90 -8.84
N ASN A 226 2.44 -0.79 -10.15
CA ASN A 226 1.28 -0.08 -10.69
C ASN A 226 0.14 -1.07 -10.98
N PHE A 227 -1.01 -0.82 -10.36
CA PHE A 227 -2.26 -1.48 -10.74
C PHE A 227 -2.98 -0.61 -11.74
N ASP A 228 -3.39 -1.20 -12.87
CA ASP A 228 -4.34 -0.54 -13.74
C ASP A 228 -5.74 -0.64 -13.14
N VAL A 229 -6.30 0.50 -12.77
CA VAL A 229 -7.53 0.62 -11.96
C VAL A 229 -8.44 1.71 -12.51
N ALA A 230 -9.73 1.41 -12.54
CA ALA A 230 -10.76 2.39 -12.83
C ALA A 230 -10.87 3.47 -11.73
N PRO A 231 -11.43 4.65 -12.06
CA PRO A 231 -11.79 5.66 -11.08
C PRO A 231 -12.65 5.10 -9.94
N ALA A 232 -12.56 5.72 -8.76
CA ALA A 232 -13.30 5.29 -7.58
C ALA A 232 -14.83 5.39 -7.78
N ARG A 233 -15.57 4.40 -7.26
CA ARG A 233 -17.03 4.27 -7.39
C ARG A 233 -17.65 3.65 -6.14
N VAL A 234 -18.92 3.96 -5.89
CA VAL A 234 -19.76 3.15 -4.99
C VAL A 234 -20.40 2.05 -5.83
N LEU A 235 -20.14 0.80 -5.47
CA LEU A 235 -20.73 -0.36 -6.12
C LEU A 235 -21.79 -0.95 -5.20
N VAL A 236 -22.96 -1.25 -5.74
CA VAL A 236 -24.09 -1.80 -4.99
C VAL A 236 -24.62 -3.02 -5.72
N PHE A 237 -24.68 -4.14 -5.00
CA PHE A 237 -25.07 -5.45 -5.48
C PHE A 237 -26.38 -5.88 -4.82
N LYS A 238 -27.23 -6.56 -5.60
CA LYS A 238 -28.44 -7.25 -5.12
C LYS A 238 -28.70 -8.49 -5.95
N LEU A 239 -29.53 -9.40 -5.46
CA LEU A 239 -29.96 -10.57 -6.23
C LEU A 239 -30.71 -10.13 -7.50
N GLY A 240 -30.35 -10.70 -8.64
CA GLY A 240 -30.96 -10.36 -9.93
C GLY A 240 -30.58 -8.99 -10.49
N GLY A 241 -29.60 -8.29 -9.92
CA GLY A 241 -29.09 -7.03 -10.47
C GLY A 241 -28.47 -7.22 -11.86
N THR A 242 -28.78 -6.33 -12.80
CA THR A 242 -28.32 -6.38 -14.20
C THR A 242 -27.54 -5.14 -14.64
N ALA A 243 -27.14 -4.27 -13.70
CA ALA A 243 -26.33 -3.10 -14.02
C ALA A 243 -24.93 -3.54 -14.45
N GLU A 244 -24.44 -2.95 -15.54
CA GLU A 244 -23.10 -3.21 -16.06
C GLU A 244 -22.14 -2.07 -15.70
N LEU A 245 -20.88 -2.42 -15.44
CA LEU A 245 -19.84 -1.41 -15.27
C LEU A 245 -19.55 -0.74 -16.62
N PRO A 246 -19.24 0.57 -16.63
CA PRO A 246 -18.73 1.22 -17.83
C PRO A 246 -17.48 0.51 -18.36
N ALA A 247 -17.24 0.60 -19.67
CA ALA A 247 -16.00 0.10 -20.26
C ALA A 247 -14.77 0.71 -19.55
N PHE A 248 -13.76 -0.12 -19.31
CA PHE A 248 -12.48 0.30 -18.77
C PHE A 248 -11.49 0.35 -19.93
N GLU A 249 -11.08 1.55 -20.32
CA GLU A 249 -9.99 1.74 -21.28
C GLU A 249 -8.68 1.80 -20.51
N GLU A 250 -7.82 0.80 -20.71
CA GLU A 250 -6.46 0.82 -20.17
C GLU A 250 -5.71 2.03 -20.75
N ALA A 251 -5.10 2.83 -19.88
CA ALA A 251 -4.39 4.03 -20.31
C ALA A 251 -3.03 3.66 -20.90
N VAL A 252 -2.98 3.24 -22.18
CA VAL A 252 -1.72 3.12 -22.92
C VAL A 252 -1.31 4.51 -23.40
N ALA A 253 -0.72 5.32 -22.51
CA ALA A 253 -0.12 6.57 -22.93
C ALA A 253 1.29 6.29 -23.46
N MET A 254 1.52 6.45 -24.76
CA MET A 254 2.88 6.61 -25.27
C MET A 254 3.50 7.87 -24.63
N PRO A 255 4.77 7.83 -24.19
CA PRO A 255 5.42 9.02 -23.68
C PRO A 255 5.47 10.10 -24.78
N PRO A 256 5.08 11.34 -24.46
CA PRO A 256 5.30 12.45 -25.38
C PRO A 256 6.78 12.62 -25.68
N GLN A 257 7.11 13.17 -26.85
CA GLN A 257 8.49 13.50 -27.19
C GLN A 257 9.08 14.46 -26.12
N PRO A 258 10.18 14.09 -25.45
CA PRO A 258 10.75 14.93 -24.41
C PRO A 258 11.42 16.18 -25.00
N PRO A 259 11.43 17.31 -24.27
CA PRO A 259 12.21 18.48 -24.67
C PRO A 259 13.71 18.18 -24.79
N ALA A 260 14.46 19.01 -25.51
CA ALA A 260 15.90 18.85 -25.61
C ALA A 260 16.58 18.85 -24.22
N LEU A 261 17.39 17.82 -23.95
CA LEU A 261 18.18 17.75 -22.72
C LEU A 261 19.32 18.78 -22.79
N ARG A 262 19.31 19.75 -21.86
CA ARG A 262 20.32 20.82 -21.76
C ARG A 262 21.12 20.81 -20.47
N ALA A 263 20.71 19.99 -19.49
CA ALA A 263 21.39 19.85 -18.22
C ALA A 263 22.70 19.08 -18.39
N SER A 264 23.74 19.48 -17.66
CA SER A 264 24.97 18.69 -17.57
C SER A 264 24.79 17.43 -16.72
N GLU A 265 25.71 16.48 -16.79
CA GLU A 265 25.71 15.28 -15.96
C GLU A 265 25.65 15.63 -14.46
N ASP A 266 26.47 16.59 -14.00
CA ASP A 266 26.43 17.06 -12.61
C ASP A 266 25.07 17.63 -12.18
N GLN A 267 24.37 18.30 -13.09
CA GLN A 267 23.03 18.83 -12.82
C GLN A 267 22.00 17.70 -12.71
N ILE A 268 22.12 16.69 -13.58
CA ILE A 268 21.26 15.51 -13.56
C ILE A 268 21.46 14.73 -12.26
N GLU A 269 22.70 14.54 -11.80
CA GLU A 269 23.00 13.83 -10.55
C GLU A 269 22.45 14.56 -9.32
N ARG A 270 22.67 15.89 -9.21
CA ARG A 270 22.07 16.69 -8.13
C ARG A 270 20.55 16.67 -8.19
N GLY A 271 19.99 16.78 -9.40
CA GLY A 271 18.55 16.70 -9.65
C GLY A 271 17.96 15.38 -9.17
N ALA A 272 18.65 14.26 -9.42
CA ALA A 272 18.23 12.93 -8.97
C ALA A 272 18.19 12.83 -7.44
N GLN A 273 19.21 13.34 -6.75
CA GLN A 273 19.26 13.34 -5.28
C GLN A 273 18.11 14.17 -4.68
N LEU A 274 17.90 15.38 -5.19
CA LEU A 274 16.81 16.26 -4.75
C LEU A 274 15.43 15.66 -5.05
N TYR A 275 15.29 15.01 -6.20
CA TYR A 275 14.07 14.31 -6.59
C TYR A 275 13.74 13.17 -5.63
N THR A 276 14.70 12.32 -5.30
CA THR A 276 14.53 11.21 -4.34
C THR A 276 14.05 11.71 -2.99
N GLN A 277 14.60 12.84 -2.52
CA GLN A 277 14.25 13.43 -1.22
C GLN A 277 12.90 14.16 -1.19
N THR A 278 12.38 14.59 -2.35
CA THR A 278 11.25 15.53 -2.42
C THR A 278 10.04 14.99 -3.15
N CYS A 279 10.26 14.28 -4.26
CA CYS A 279 9.24 13.97 -5.25
C CYS A 279 8.88 12.48 -5.29
N ALA A 280 9.86 11.60 -5.02
CA ALA A 280 9.75 10.17 -5.31
C ALA A 280 8.61 9.44 -4.58
N LEU A 281 8.22 9.89 -3.39
CA LEU A 281 7.09 9.31 -2.64
C LEU A 281 5.77 9.40 -3.42
N CYS A 282 5.54 10.52 -4.10
CA CYS A 282 4.32 10.75 -4.89
C CYS A 282 4.50 10.40 -6.36
N HIS A 283 5.71 10.55 -6.91
CA HIS A 283 5.98 10.46 -8.35
C HIS A 283 6.82 9.25 -8.78
N GLY A 284 7.08 8.31 -7.87
CA GLY A 284 7.83 7.10 -8.18
C GLY A 284 9.31 7.18 -7.83
N GLN A 285 9.90 6.09 -7.34
CA GLN A 285 11.36 5.97 -7.27
C GLN A 285 11.94 6.05 -8.68
N ASN A 286 13.05 6.77 -8.84
CA ASN A 286 13.69 7.03 -10.12
C ASN A 286 12.75 7.64 -11.20
N ALA A 287 11.72 8.38 -10.79
CA ALA A 287 10.69 8.95 -11.64
C ALA A 287 9.88 7.92 -12.46
N LEU A 288 9.71 6.71 -11.94
CA LEU A 288 8.90 5.66 -12.57
C LEU A 288 7.52 5.56 -11.93
N GLY A 289 6.44 5.89 -12.66
CA GLY A 289 5.07 5.73 -12.19
C GLY A 289 4.60 6.85 -11.24
N GLY A 290 4.10 6.49 -10.06
CA GLY A 290 3.55 7.47 -9.12
C GLY A 290 2.07 7.84 -9.35
N GLN A 291 1.65 8.95 -8.73
CA GLN A 291 0.33 9.57 -8.95
C GLN A 291 0.21 10.11 -10.38
N LYS A 292 1.30 10.68 -10.89
CA LYS A 292 1.53 11.08 -12.27
C LYS A 292 2.97 10.76 -12.61
N ASP A 293 3.16 10.04 -13.72
CA ASP A 293 4.49 9.77 -14.24
C ASP A 293 5.06 11.06 -14.83
N LEU A 294 6.07 11.62 -14.15
CA LEU A 294 6.66 12.89 -14.55
C LEU A 294 7.54 12.77 -15.80
N ARG A 295 7.86 11.55 -16.26
CA ARG A 295 8.50 11.37 -17.57
C ARG A 295 7.54 11.69 -18.70
N PHE A 296 6.22 11.64 -18.45
CA PHE A 296 5.18 11.80 -19.46
C PHE A 296 4.55 13.20 -19.40
N MET A 297 5.28 14.19 -18.89
CA MET A 297 4.84 15.58 -18.83
C MET A 297 4.54 16.13 -20.22
N SER A 298 3.45 16.89 -20.34
CA SER A 298 3.16 17.65 -21.56
C SER A 298 4.16 18.81 -21.73
N GLN A 299 4.31 19.32 -22.95
CA GLN A 299 5.15 20.50 -23.21
C GLN A 299 4.72 21.71 -22.37
N GLU A 300 3.42 21.90 -22.17
CA GLU A 300 2.88 22.93 -21.28
C GLU A 300 3.34 22.73 -19.82
N THR A 301 3.33 21.49 -19.34
CA THR A 301 3.81 21.16 -17.99
C THR A 301 5.31 21.45 -17.85
N HIS A 302 6.12 21.12 -18.87
CA HIS A 302 7.53 21.49 -18.89
C HIS A 302 7.74 23.00 -18.83
N ASN A 303 6.96 23.78 -19.57
CA ASN A 303 7.08 25.25 -19.60
C ASN A 303 6.72 25.89 -18.25
N ASN A 304 5.79 25.27 -17.51
CA ASN A 304 5.31 25.77 -16.22
C ASN A 304 5.97 25.08 -15.01
N PHE A 305 6.99 24.24 -15.21
CA PHE A 305 7.51 23.35 -14.17
C PHE A 305 7.96 24.10 -12.90
N VAL A 306 8.71 25.18 -13.05
CA VAL A 306 9.18 26.01 -11.92
C VAL A 306 8.01 26.60 -11.15
N ASP A 307 6.99 27.09 -11.85
CA ASP A 307 5.82 27.70 -11.24
C ASP A 307 4.95 26.66 -10.51
N ILE A 308 4.82 25.46 -11.08
CA ILE A 308 4.16 24.33 -10.41
C ILE A 308 4.86 24.00 -9.09
N VAL A 309 6.19 23.86 -9.11
CA VAL A 309 6.96 23.40 -7.94
C VAL A 309 7.13 24.50 -6.89
N LEU A 310 7.33 25.77 -7.27
CA LEU A 310 7.64 26.85 -6.32
C LEU A 310 6.46 27.78 -6.03
N LYS A 311 5.56 27.99 -6.98
CA LYS A 311 4.42 28.91 -6.80
C LYS A 311 3.12 28.19 -6.48
N GLY A 312 3.13 26.86 -6.42
CA GLY A 312 1.98 26.07 -5.99
C GLY A 312 0.79 26.15 -6.94
N THR A 313 1.02 26.29 -8.26
CA THR A 313 -0.08 26.48 -9.23
C THR A 313 -1.02 25.28 -9.35
N LEU A 314 -0.67 24.13 -8.74
CA LEU A 314 -1.47 22.92 -8.67
C LEU A 314 -1.77 22.49 -7.20
N GLU A 315 -1.66 23.41 -6.23
CA GLU A 315 -1.94 23.13 -4.82
C GLU A 315 -3.38 22.66 -4.57
N ASP A 316 -4.34 23.20 -5.32
CA ASP A 316 -5.76 22.81 -5.28
C ASP A 316 -5.99 21.35 -5.71
N LYS A 317 -5.04 20.78 -6.46
CA LYS A 317 -5.03 19.38 -6.90
C LYS A 317 -4.13 18.48 -6.04
N GLY A 318 -3.59 19.00 -4.94
CA GLY A 318 -2.75 18.27 -4.00
C GLY A 318 -1.25 18.25 -4.33
N MET A 319 -0.77 19.04 -5.30
CA MET A 319 0.66 19.24 -5.55
C MET A 319 1.16 20.46 -4.78
N ALA A 320 1.83 20.21 -3.65
CA ALA A 320 2.31 21.26 -2.75
C ALA A 320 3.36 22.17 -3.42
N SER A 321 3.42 23.44 -2.98
CA SER A 321 4.61 24.25 -3.19
C SER A 321 5.78 23.76 -2.34
N PHE A 322 6.97 23.81 -2.92
CA PHE A 322 8.25 23.46 -2.30
C PHE A 322 9.18 24.68 -2.15
N ALA A 323 8.67 25.91 -2.26
CA ALA A 323 9.47 27.13 -2.13
C ALA A 323 10.18 27.29 -0.78
N ASP A 324 9.67 26.64 0.28
CA ASP A 324 10.30 26.65 1.60
C ASP A 324 11.54 25.72 1.68
N VAL A 325 11.74 24.82 0.72
CA VAL A 325 12.80 23.78 0.76
C VAL A 325 13.63 23.65 -0.52
N LEU A 326 13.19 24.25 -1.63
CA LEU A 326 13.89 24.28 -2.91
C LEU A 326 13.98 25.72 -3.43
N ASN A 327 15.11 26.05 -4.04
CA ASN A 327 15.27 27.26 -4.85
C ASN A 327 15.14 26.96 -6.36
N GLU A 328 15.07 28.00 -7.18
CA GLU A 328 14.88 27.86 -8.63
C GLU A 328 15.96 27.01 -9.32
N ALA A 329 17.23 27.17 -8.94
CA ALA A 329 18.32 26.38 -9.53
C ALA A 329 18.19 24.88 -9.19
N GLN A 330 17.80 24.56 -7.96
CA GLN A 330 17.53 23.18 -7.54
C GLN A 330 16.34 22.58 -8.29
N VAL A 331 15.28 23.36 -8.53
CA VAL A 331 14.13 22.93 -9.33
C VAL A 331 14.52 22.70 -10.79
N GLN A 332 15.39 23.53 -11.36
CA GLN A 332 15.94 23.32 -12.71
C GLN A 332 16.80 22.06 -12.80
N ASP A 333 17.60 21.75 -11.78
CA ASP A 333 18.37 20.50 -11.72
C ASP A 333 17.42 19.28 -11.67
N ILE A 334 16.35 19.33 -10.85
CA ILE A 334 15.29 18.29 -10.85
C ILE A 334 14.64 18.16 -12.23
N HIS A 335 14.33 19.28 -12.90
CA HIS A 335 13.71 19.26 -14.22
C HIS A 335 14.63 18.63 -15.27
N GLY A 336 15.93 18.95 -15.23
CA GLY A 336 16.96 18.35 -16.06
C GLY A 336 17.05 16.83 -15.87
N TYR A 337 17.02 16.36 -14.62
CA TYR A 337 16.94 14.94 -14.29
C TYR A 337 15.68 14.29 -14.89
N LEU A 338 14.50 14.88 -14.72
CA LEU A 338 13.25 14.35 -15.25
C LEU A 338 13.25 14.29 -16.79
N ILE A 339 13.82 15.29 -17.47
CA ILE A 339 13.99 15.28 -18.93
C ILE A 339 14.93 14.14 -19.34
N SER A 340 16.05 13.93 -18.63
CA SER A 340 16.95 12.79 -18.90
C SER A 340 16.21 11.46 -18.80
N ARG A 341 15.43 11.26 -17.74
CA ARG A 341 14.60 10.05 -17.54
C ARG A 341 13.51 9.90 -18.60
N ALA A 342 12.96 11.00 -19.11
CA ALA A 342 12.01 10.99 -20.21
C ALA A 342 12.67 10.58 -21.55
N HIS A 343 13.91 11.01 -21.82
CA HIS A 343 14.69 10.53 -22.97
C HIS A 343 15.00 9.05 -22.89
N GLU A 344 15.34 8.54 -21.71
CA GLU A 344 15.53 7.10 -21.49
C GLU A 344 14.24 6.31 -21.77
N ALA A 345 13.09 6.82 -21.31
CA ALA A 345 11.79 6.18 -21.54
C ALA A 345 11.30 6.29 -23.00
N TRP A 346 11.65 7.36 -23.70
CA TRP A 346 11.31 7.57 -25.11
C TRP A 346 12.24 6.80 -26.06
N GLY A 347 13.50 6.62 -25.67
CA GLY A 347 14.52 5.85 -26.40
C GLY A 347 14.47 4.35 -26.14
N GLN A 348 13.76 3.89 -25.11
CA GLN A 348 13.31 2.51 -25.00
C GLN A 348 12.15 2.32 -25.98
N GLU A 349 12.40 1.65 -27.10
CA GLU A 349 11.34 1.23 -28.01
C GLU A 349 10.23 0.55 -27.20
N PHE A 350 9.00 1.07 -27.29
CA PHE A 350 7.79 0.26 -27.09
C PHE A 350 7.74 -0.73 -28.26
N ASN A 351 8.68 -1.67 -28.28
CA ASN A 351 8.65 -2.79 -29.20
C ASN A 351 7.48 -3.65 -28.78
N GLU A 352 6.38 -3.45 -29.49
CA GLU A 352 5.26 -4.38 -29.58
C GLU A 352 5.81 -5.79 -29.86
N GLU A 353 5.61 -6.72 -28.92
CA GLU A 353 5.34 -8.13 -29.25
C GLU A 353 3.83 -8.37 -29.26
#